data_AF-A0A4R5P4K0-F1
#
_entry.id   AF-A0A4R5P4K0-F1
#
_cell.length_a   1.000
_cell.length_b   1.000
_cell.length_c   1.000
_cell.angle_alpha   90.00
_cell.angle_beta   90.00
_cell.angle_gamma   90.00
#
_symmetry.space_group_name_H-M   'P 1'
#
loop_
_entity.id
_entity.type
_entity.pdbx_description
1 polymer ?
#
loop_
_entity_poly.entity_id
_entity_poly.type
_entity_poly.pdbx_seq_one_letter_code
_entity_poly.pdbx_strand_id
1 'polypeptide(L)'
;MGSTVPSVIPWSLGERLRVIVGAEHVDELVRGLSGGEWWYFQYVLSANGINMYFKGEQDWEDHPTDGTAYVRLFFEREDDPDQCHVFAGEISRQVARDVAAGLAGDSPVLVPVTLNYLDEAGLQVVGEVPVYFEADESYRPRTQAAAVPAPKSSSQRRGTPVARRTVPARGARKGRRS
;
A
#
# COMPACT_ATOMS: atom_id res chain seq x y z
N MET A 1 -3.40 25.36 15.43
CA MET A 1 -2.43 25.69 14.38
C MET A 1 -2.50 24.57 13.37
N GLY A 2 -3.11 24.84 12.22
CA GLY A 2 -3.33 23.84 11.17
C GLY A 2 -2.01 23.51 10.50
N SER A 3 -1.59 22.25 10.59
CA SER A 3 -0.51 21.74 9.76
C SER A 3 -1.12 21.45 8.39
N THR A 4 -1.02 22.41 7.48
CA THR A 4 -1.31 22.19 6.07
C THR A 4 -0.22 21.26 5.55
N VAL A 5 -0.56 20.01 5.31
CA VAL A 5 0.29 19.10 4.52
C VAL A 5 0.47 19.77 3.16
N PRO A 6 1.69 19.86 2.58
CA PRO A 6 1.83 20.38 1.23
C PRO A 6 1.03 19.46 0.31
N SER A 7 -0.05 19.98 -0.26
CA SER A 7 -0.76 19.34 -1.36
C SER A 7 0.13 19.49 -2.60
N VAL A 8 0.41 18.36 -3.25
CA VAL A 8 1.15 18.24 -4.51
C VAL A 8 2.67 18.38 -4.37
N ILE A 9 3.38 17.36 -4.85
CA ILE A 9 4.83 17.40 -5.05
C ILE A 9 5.08 18.08 -6.40
N PRO A 10 5.67 19.28 -6.45
CA PRO A 10 6.07 19.86 -7.72
C PRO A 10 7.18 18.99 -8.32
N TRP A 11 6.94 18.46 -9.51
CA TRP A 11 7.89 17.62 -10.24
C TRP A 11 7.73 17.82 -11.75
N SER A 12 8.84 17.76 -12.49
CA SER A 12 8.84 17.91 -13.94
C SER A 12 9.75 16.89 -14.65
N LEU A 13 9.42 16.59 -15.91
CA LEU A 13 10.17 15.63 -16.71
C LEU A 13 11.63 16.09 -16.89
N GLY A 14 12.56 15.17 -16.62
CA GLY A 14 14.00 15.43 -16.61
C GLY A 14 14.60 15.55 -15.19
N GLU A 15 13.75 15.67 -14.17
CA GLU A 15 14.17 15.64 -12.77
C GLU A 15 14.20 14.22 -12.21
N ARG A 16 15.08 13.97 -11.23
CA ARG A 16 15.04 12.74 -10.42
C ARG A 16 13.85 12.77 -9.45
N LEU A 17 13.27 11.61 -9.17
CA LEU A 17 12.21 11.49 -8.16
C LEU A 17 12.79 10.97 -6.84
N ARG A 18 12.38 11.56 -5.72
CA ARG A 18 12.71 11.06 -4.38
C ARG A 18 11.43 10.60 -3.71
N VAL A 19 11.44 9.39 -3.16
CA VAL A 19 10.33 8.78 -2.44
C VAL A 19 10.75 8.61 -0.99
N ILE A 20 10.06 9.28 -0.07
CA ILE A 20 10.34 9.19 1.37
C ILE A 20 9.40 8.15 1.97
N VAL A 21 9.93 6.96 2.28
CA VAL A 21 9.18 5.87 2.90
C VAL A 21 8.97 6.20 4.37
N GLY A 22 7.70 6.26 4.80
CA GLY A 22 7.36 6.47 6.21
C GLY A 22 7.95 5.37 7.09
N ALA A 23 8.47 5.72 8.27
CA ALA A 23 9.17 4.79 9.16
C ALA A 23 8.34 3.56 9.54
N GLU A 24 7.01 3.71 9.62
CA GLU A 24 6.07 2.61 9.90
C GLU A 24 6.00 1.56 8.78
N HIS A 25 6.48 1.89 7.57
CA HIS A 25 6.41 1.05 6.38
C HIS A 25 7.77 0.53 5.92
N VAL A 26 8.87 1.05 6.46
CA VAL A 26 10.24 0.66 6.06
C VAL A 26 10.45 -0.84 6.26
N ASP A 27 10.17 -1.37 7.45
CA ASP A 27 10.41 -2.79 7.76
C ASP A 27 9.63 -3.73 6.83
N GLU A 28 8.39 -3.39 6.51
CA GLU A 28 7.54 -4.18 5.61
C GLU A 28 8.08 -4.16 4.19
N LEU A 29 8.44 -2.98 3.68
CA LEU A 29 9.00 -2.83 2.33
C LEU A 29 10.36 -3.54 2.21
N VAL A 30 11.25 -3.38 3.20
CA VAL A 30 12.55 -4.06 3.25
C VAL A 30 12.35 -5.58 3.25
N ARG A 31 11.40 -6.10 4.04
CA ARG A 31 11.11 -7.54 4.05
C ARG A 31 10.67 -8.05 2.68
N GLY A 32 9.84 -7.30 1.97
CA GLY A 32 9.43 -7.65 0.60
C GLY A 32 10.63 -7.66 -0.36
N LEU A 33 11.36 -6.55 -0.40
CA LEU A 33 12.48 -6.35 -1.34
C LEU A 33 13.68 -7.29 -1.10
N SER A 34 13.91 -7.73 0.13
CA SER A 34 15.02 -8.63 0.49
C SER A 34 14.62 -10.11 0.52
N GLY A 35 13.33 -10.39 0.70
CA GLY A 35 12.79 -11.73 0.88
C GLY A 35 12.81 -12.60 -0.37
N GLY A 36 12.31 -13.83 -0.23
CA GLY A 36 12.19 -14.77 -1.34
C GLY A 36 10.88 -15.52 -1.46
N GLU A 37 9.85 -15.03 -0.79
CA GLU A 37 8.47 -15.48 -0.96
C GLU A 37 7.74 -14.49 -1.88
N TRP A 38 6.57 -14.87 -2.38
CA TRP A 38 5.66 -13.91 -3.01
C TRP A 38 5.18 -12.87 -2.00
N TRP A 39 5.26 -11.59 -2.36
CA TRP A 39 4.88 -10.47 -1.51
C TRP A 39 4.19 -9.35 -2.29
N TYR A 40 3.46 -8.52 -1.54
CA TYR A 40 2.76 -7.34 -2.02
C TYR A 40 2.96 -6.19 -1.04
N PHE A 41 3.11 -4.98 -1.57
CA PHE A 41 3.13 -3.75 -0.80
C PHE A 41 2.36 -2.70 -1.60
N GLN A 42 1.07 -2.55 -1.29
CA GLN A 42 0.11 -1.88 -2.18
C GLN A 42 -0.59 -0.72 -1.48
N TYR A 43 -0.79 0.37 -2.22
CA TYR A 43 -1.56 1.53 -1.78
C TYR A 43 -1.00 2.19 -0.51
N VAL A 44 0.33 2.11 -0.35
CA VAL A 44 1.02 2.77 0.76
C VAL A 44 1.41 4.17 0.31
N LEU A 45 1.00 5.18 1.08
CA LEU A 45 1.36 6.57 0.82
C LEU A 45 2.72 6.88 1.45
N SER A 46 3.66 7.35 0.64
CA SER A 46 4.95 7.84 1.13
C SER A 46 4.77 9.12 1.98
N ALA A 47 5.76 9.45 2.81
CA ALA A 47 5.71 10.65 3.65
C ALA A 47 5.64 11.96 2.83
N ASN A 48 6.13 11.94 1.59
CA ASN A 48 6.01 13.06 0.66
C ASN A 48 4.77 12.99 -0.26
N GLY A 49 3.86 12.03 -0.10
CA GLY A 49 2.58 12.01 -0.82
C GLY A 49 2.58 11.21 -2.12
N ILE A 50 3.50 10.27 -2.30
CA ILE A 50 3.57 9.38 -3.46
C ILE A 50 2.93 8.05 -3.11
N ASN A 51 1.93 7.63 -3.87
CA ASN A 51 1.35 6.31 -3.72
C ASN A 51 2.31 5.25 -4.27
N MET A 52 2.56 4.22 -3.47
CA MET A 52 3.49 3.16 -3.76
C MET A 52 2.76 1.84 -3.97
N TYR A 53 3.14 1.15 -5.02
CA TYR A 53 2.70 -0.20 -5.33
C TYR A 53 3.92 -1.03 -5.74
N PHE A 54 4.15 -2.12 -5.02
CA PHE A 54 5.18 -3.10 -5.31
C PHE A 54 4.59 -4.50 -5.24
N LYS A 55 5.11 -5.36 -6.11
CA LYS A 55 4.74 -6.77 -6.18
C LYS A 55 5.95 -7.58 -6.62
N GLY A 56 6.35 -8.58 -5.84
CA GLY A 56 7.26 -9.61 -6.33
C GLY A 56 6.54 -10.45 -7.39
N GLU A 57 7.10 -10.57 -8.59
CA GLU A 57 6.52 -11.41 -9.64
C GLU A 57 6.79 -12.89 -9.39
N GLN A 58 6.16 -13.80 -10.15
CA GLN A 58 6.26 -15.24 -9.93
C GLN A 58 7.72 -15.75 -9.90
N ASP A 59 8.56 -15.25 -10.81
CA ASP A 59 9.97 -15.61 -10.90
C ASP A 59 10.77 -15.24 -9.64
N TRP A 60 10.28 -14.30 -8.83
CA TRP A 60 10.87 -13.90 -7.56
C TRP A 60 10.84 -15.03 -6.52
N GLU A 61 9.80 -15.85 -6.53
CA GLU A 61 9.68 -17.01 -5.66
C GLU A 61 10.50 -18.19 -6.20
N ASP A 62 10.43 -18.41 -7.52
CA ASP A 62 10.98 -19.60 -8.17
C ASP A 62 12.52 -19.61 -8.24
N HIS A 63 13.16 -18.44 -8.25
CA HIS A 63 14.61 -18.32 -8.43
C HIS A 63 15.28 -17.47 -7.34
N PRO A 64 16.05 -18.04 -6.39
CA PRO A 64 16.59 -17.31 -5.24
C PRO A 64 17.60 -16.20 -5.60
N THR A 65 18.12 -16.23 -6.83
CA THR A 65 19.09 -15.27 -7.39
C THR A 65 18.50 -14.36 -8.45
N ASP A 66 17.43 -14.79 -9.11
CA ASP A 66 16.85 -14.13 -10.27
C ASP A 66 15.41 -13.69 -9.98
N GLY A 67 14.75 -13.08 -10.97
CA GLY A 67 13.39 -12.58 -10.86
C GLY A 67 13.30 -11.05 -10.78
N THR A 68 12.08 -10.56 -11.04
CA THR A 68 11.76 -9.14 -11.02
C THR A 68 10.63 -8.82 -10.05
N ALA A 69 10.58 -7.57 -9.62
CA ALA A 69 9.44 -7.02 -8.92
C ALA A 69 8.87 -5.87 -9.75
N TYR A 70 7.56 -5.86 -9.92
CA TYR A 70 6.87 -4.74 -10.52
C TYR A 70 6.75 -3.60 -9.50
N VAL A 71 7.11 -2.40 -9.93
CA VAL A 71 7.03 -1.15 -9.17
C VAL A 71 6.13 -0.18 -9.91
N ARG A 72 5.22 0.45 -9.19
CA ARG A 72 4.42 1.57 -9.68
C ARG A 72 4.28 2.66 -8.63
N LEU A 73 4.51 3.90 -9.06
CA LEU A 73 4.39 5.10 -8.26
C LEU A 73 3.41 6.06 -8.93
N PHE A 74 2.59 6.75 -8.13
CA PHE A 74 1.70 7.78 -8.68
C PHE A 74 1.33 8.87 -7.67
N PHE A 75 1.22 10.10 -8.16
CA PHE A 75 0.80 11.27 -7.39
C PHE A 75 0.19 12.32 -8.31
N GLU A 76 -0.64 13.22 -7.76
CA GLU A 76 -1.35 14.27 -8.51
C GLU A 76 -0.38 15.22 -9.22
N ARG A 77 -0.76 15.71 -10.40
CA ARG A 77 -0.02 16.76 -11.11
C ARG A 77 -0.44 18.13 -10.61
N GLU A 78 0.50 19.08 -10.56
CA GLU A 78 0.21 20.47 -10.19
C GLU A 78 -0.53 21.22 -11.31
N ASP A 79 -0.21 20.90 -12.57
CA ASP A 79 -0.78 21.56 -13.73
C ASP A 79 -2.17 21.04 -14.11
N ASP A 80 -2.49 19.79 -13.74
CA ASP A 80 -3.82 19.19 -13.91
C ASP A 80 -4.13 18.19 -12.77
N PRO A 81 -4.86 18.63 -11.72
CA PRO A 81 -5.20 17.79 -10.57
C PRO A 81 -6.11 16.60 -10.89
N ASP A 82 -6.79 16.59 -12.05
CA ASP A 82 -7.59 15.44 -12.49
C ASP A 82 -6.69 14.32 -13.07
N GLN A 83 -5.39 14.57 -13.12
CA GLN A 83 -4.38 13.65 -13.63
C GLN A 83 -3.28 13.36 -12.62
N CYS A 84 -2.62 12.23 -12.81
CA CYS A 84 -1.50 11.80 -11.99
C CYS A 84 -0.23 11.68 -12.82
N HIS A 85 0.90 12.03 -12.23
CA HIS A 85 2.17 11.47 -12.65
C HIS A 85 2.16 9.97 -12.37
N VAL A 86 2.56 9.15 -13.34
CA VAL A 86 2.65 7.70 -13.19
C VAL A 86 4.03 7.23 -13.60
N PHE A 87 4.68 6.48 -12.70
CA PHE A 87 5.96 5.84 -12.95
C PHE A 87 5.80 4.35 -12.77
N ALA A 88 6.30 3.54 -13.70
CA ALA A 88 6.24 2.09 -13.55
C ALA A 88 7.40 1.38 -14.23
N GLY A 89 7.73 0.19 -13.73
CA GLY A 89 8.77 -0.65 -14.31
C GLY A 89 9.01 -1.90 -13.51
N GLU A 90 9.82 -2.79 -14.09
CA GLU A 90 10.33 -3.97 -13.42
C GLU A 90 11.70 -3.64 -12.81
N ILE A 91 11.92 -4.06 -11.57
CA ILE A 91 13.24 -3.99 -10.93
C ILE A 91 13.81 -5.38 -10.77
N SER A 92 15.12 -5.53 -11.00
CA SER A 92 15.79 -6.79 -10.72
C SER A 92 15.90 -7.02 -9.22
N ARG A 93 16.01 -8.29 -8.84
CA ARG A 93 16.22 -8.67 -7.45
C ARG A 93 17.46 -8.05 -6.81
N GLN A 94 18.54 -7.89 -7.59
CA GLN A 94 19.75 -7.22 -7.10
C GLN A 94 19.45 -5.76 -6.73
N VAL A 95 18.81 -5.00 -7.64
CA VAL A 95 18.44 -3.61 -7.40
C VAL A 95 17.52 -3.49 -6.19
N ALA A 96 16.53 -4.37 -6.06
CA ALA A 96 15.64 -4.39 -4.91
C ALA A 96 16.36 -4.64 -3.58
N ARG A 97 17.32 -5.59 -3.54
CA ARG A 97 18.14 -5.83 -2.34
C ARG A 97 19.01 -4.63 -2.01
N ASP A 98 19.56 -3.95 -3.00
CA ASP A 98 20.35 -2.74 -2.78
C ASP A 98 19.49 -1.59 -2.22
N VAL A 99 18.26 -1.43 -2.73
CA VAL A 99 17.28 -0.49 -2.16
C VAL A 99 16.91 -0.88 -0.73
N ALA A 100 16.70 -2.17 -0.44
CA ALA A 100 16.41 -2.65 0.90
C ALA A 100 17.55 -2.35 1.88
N ALA A 101 18.81 -2.55 1.46
CA ALA A 101 19.98 -2.22 2.27
C ALA A 101 20.09 -0.71 2.55
N GLY A 102 19.75 0.13 1.58
CA GLY A 102 19.66 1.59 1.78
C GLY A 102 18.57 1.98 2.77
N LEU A 103 17.37 1.40 2.64
CA LEU A 103 16.24 1.67 3.53
C LEU A 103 16.46 1.18 4.97
N ALA A 104 17.16 0.05 5.15
CA ALA A 104 17.51 -0.49 6.46
C ALA A 104 18.67 0.26 7.15
N GLY A 105 19.35 1.17 6.43
CA GLY A 105 20.56 1.84 6.91
C GLY A 105 21.82 0.97 6.88
N ASP A 106 21.77 -0.21 6.26
CA ASP A 106 22.91 -1.12 6.10
C ASP A 106 23.90 -0.62 5.02
N SER A 107 23.42 0.24 4.10
CA SER A 107 24.22 0.90 3.06
C SER A 107 24.06 2.42 3.14
N PRO A 108 25.15 3.21 3.13
CA PRO A 108 25.08 4.66 3.06
C PRO A 108 24.83 5.18 1.62
N VAL A 109 24.78 4.28 0.63
CA VAL A 109 24.61 4.64 -0.79
C VAL A 109 23.18 4.36 -1.22
N LEU A 110 22.50 5.40 -1.71
CA LEU A 110 21.18 5.29 -2.33
C LEU A 110 21.33 4.82 -3.77
N VAL A 111 20.68 3.71 -4.10
CA VAL A 111 20.66 3.14 -5.46
C VAL A 111 19.46 3.70 -6.22
N PRO A 112 19.67 4.30 -7.42
CA PRO A 112 18.56 4.72 -8.26
C PRO A 112 17.86 3.51 -8.87
N VAL A 113 16.54 3.57 -8.85
CA VAL A 113 15.66 2.70 -9.61
C VAL A 113 15.20 3.48 -10.84
N THR A 114 15.59 3.06 -12.04
CA THR A 114 15.08 3.66 -13.28
C THR A 114 13.67 3.16 -13.54
N LEU A 115 12.68 4.07 -13.53
CA LEU A 115 11.29 3.77 -13.88
C LEU A 115 10.88 4.53 -15.13
N ASN A 116 9.94 3.96 -15.88
CA ASN A 116 9.32 4.65 -17.01
C ASN A 116 8.29 5.65 -16.47
N TYR A 117 8.43 6.92 -16.85
CA TYR A 117 7.37 7.89 -16.75
C TYR A 117 6.36 7.65 -17.87
N LEU A 118 5.11 7.44 -17.51
CA LEU A 118 4.04 7.09 -18.45
C LEU A 118 3.17 8.31 -18.77
N ASP A 119 2.52 8.26 -19.93
CA ASP A 119 1.50 9.22 -20.31
C ASP A 119 0.26 9.13 -19.40
N GLU A 120 -0.68 10.07 -19.60
CA GLU A 120 -1.88 10.24 -18.78
C GLU A 120 -2.76 8.97 -18.76
N ALA A 121 -2.75 8.22 -19.86
CA ALA A 121 -3.46 6.95 -19.98
C ALA A 121 -2.70 5.76 -19.34
N GLY A 122 -1.43 5.94 -18.97
CA GLY A 122 -0.56 4.89 -18.46
C GLY A 122 -0.17 3.85 -19.53
N LEU A 123 -0.23 4.22 -20.81
CA LEU A 123 -0.07 3.31 -21.95
C LEU A 123 1.27 3.48 -22.67
N GLN A 124 1.82 4.70 -22.70
CA GLN A 124 3.06 4.98 -23.43
C GLN A 124 4.15 5.53 -22.51
N VAL A 125 5.39 5.07 -22.75
CA VAL A 125 6.57 5.61 -22.07
C VAL A 125 6.92 6.97 -22.67
N VAL A 126 6.92 7.99 -21.83
CA VAL A 126 7.27 9.37 -22.19
C VAL A 126 8.73 9.68 -21.84
N GLY A 127 9.30 8.98 -20.87
CA GLY A 127 10.72 9.07 -20.53
C GLY A 127 11.12 8.09 -19.43
N GLU A 128 12.42 8.01 -19.17
CA GLU A 128 12.99 7.24 -18.05
C GLU A 128 13.42 8.19 -16.94
N VAL A 129 13.10 7.83 -15.70
CA VAL A 129 13.32 8.69 -14.53
C VAL A 129 14.05 7.90 -13.45
N PRO A 130 15.19 8.40 -12.95
CA PRO A 130 15.86 7.80 -11.80
C PRO A 130 15.08 8.14 -10.52
N VAL A 131 14.68 7.10 -9.79
CA VAL A 131 13.91 7.20 -8.54
C VAL A 131 14.75 6.72 -7.37
N TYR A 132 14.81 7.50 -6.30
CA TYR A 132 15.53 7.17 -5.08
C TYR A 132 14.55 6.95 -3.93
N PHE A 133 14.71 5.85 -3.19
CA PHE A 133 13.92 5.54 -2.01
C PHE A 133 14.74 5.82 -0.76
N GLU A 134 14.17 6.59 0.17
CA GLU A 134 14.81 6.99 1.42
C GLU A 134 13.88 6.72 2.59
N ALA A 135 14.41 6.23 3.71
CA ALA A 135 13.64 6.12 4.94
C ALA A 135 13.50 7.50 5.60
N ASP A 136 12.33 7.81 6.15
CA ASP A 136 12.19 9.00 6.98
C ASP A 136 12.84 8.79 8.36
N GLU A 137 14.13 9.10 8.48
CA GLU A 137 14.85 9.05 9.77
C GLU A 137 14.31 10.08 10.80
N SER A 138 13.50 11.05 10.36
CA SER A 138 12.95 12.13 11.19
C SER A 138 11.48 11.94 11.61
N TYR A 139 10.78 10.95 11.04
CA TYR A 139 9.37 10.69 11.33
C TYR A 139 9.18 10.06 12.71
N ARG A 140 8.59 10.83 13.63
CA ARG A 140 7.96 10.27 14.83
C ARG A 140 6.51 9.97 14.50
N PRO A 141 6.06 8.70 14.48
CA PRO A 141 4.65 8.40 14.32
C PRO A 141 3.89 9.17 15.39
N ARG A 142 2.90 9.96 14.97
CA ARG A 142 2.00 10.62 15.90
C ARG A 142 1.42 9.50 16.74
N THR A 143 1.68 9.50 18.05
CA THR A 143 1.00 8.59 18.96
C THR A 143 -0.48 8.79 18.70
N GLN A 144 -1.14 7.82 18.04
CA GLN A 144 -2.59 7.80 17.99
C GLN A 144 -2.99 7.93 19.44
N ALA A 145 -3.72 9.00 19.77
CA ALA A 145 -4.29 9.14 21.10
C ALA A 145 -4.95 7.79 21.39
N ALA A 146 -4.43 7.09 22.41
CA ALA A 146 -4.92 5.77 22.78
C ALA A 146 -6.44 5.87 22.76
N ALA A 147 -7.09 5.06 21.93
CA ALA A 147 -8.54 5.05 21.85
C ALA A 147 -9.04 5.01 23.29
N VAL A 148 -9.66 6.10 23.74
CA VAL A 148 -10.22 6.16 25.09
C VAL A 148 -11.09 4.91 25.18
N PRO A 149 -10.79 3.98 26.11
CA PRO A 149 -11.57 2.76 26.18
C PRO A 149 -13.02 3.18 26.33
N ALA A 150 -13.85 2.75 25.38
CA ALA A 150 -15.26 3.06 25.39
C ALA A 150 -15.80 2.80 26.80
N PRO A 151 -16.54 3.74 27.42
CA PRO A 151 -17.10 3.51 28.74
C PRO A 151 -17.88 2.20 28.68
N LYS A 152 -17.52 1.24 29.54
CA LYS A 152 -18.20 -0.05 29.67
C LYS A 152 -19.67 0.25 29.91
N SER A 153 -20.48 0.13 28.85
CA SER A 153 -21.92 0.28 28.99
C SER A 153 -22.40 -0.87 29.86
N SER A 154 -22.94 -0.48 30.99
CA SER A 154 -23.53 -1.32 32.01
C SER A 154 -24.59 -2.25 31.41
N SER A 155 -24.41 -3.55 31.64
CA SER A 155 -25.47 -4.55 31.84
C SER A 155 -26.66 -4.53 30.85
N GLN A 156 -26.60 -5.39 29.83
CA GLN A 156 -27.84 -5.90 29.24
C GLN A 156 -28.60 -6.70 30.30
N ARG A 157 -29.71 -6.13 30.77
CA ARG A 157 -30.71 -6.80 31.60
C ARG A 157 -31.18 -8.07 30.89
N ARG A 158 -31.17 -9.18 31.64
CA ARG A 158 -31.78 -10.46 31.24
C ARG A 158 -33.20 -10.22 30.75
N GLY A 159 -33.45 -10.50 29.48
CA GLY A 159 -34.79 -10.52 28.91
C GLY A 159 -35.62 -11.63 29.56
N THR A 160 -36.82 -11.28 29.99
CA THR A 160 -37.85 -12.19 30.53
C THR A 160 -38.18 -13.29 29.51
N PRO A 161 -38.31 -14.58 29.90
CA PRO A 161 -38.63 -15.64 28.95
C PRO A 161 -40.07 -15.49 28.43
N VAL A 162 -40.21 -15.35 27.11
CA VAL A 162 -41.51 -15.32 26.42
C VAL A 162 -42.07 -16.73 26.30
N ALA A 163 -43.31 -16.93 26.74
CA ALA A 163 -44.01 -18.21 26.68
C ALA A 163 -44.19 -18.70 25.23
N ARG A 164 -43.71 -19.92 24.95
CA ARG A 164 -43.88 -20.58 23.64
C ARG A 164 -45.33 -20.99 23.45
N ARG A 165 -46.01 -20.37 22.47
CA ARG A 165 -47.33 -20.81 22.00
C ARG A 165 -47.13 -21.96 21.00
N THR A 166 -47.64 -23.13 21.35
CA THR A 166 -47.63 -24.38 20.56
C THR A 166 -48.45 -24.21 19.28
N VAL A 167 -47.87 -24.58 18.12
CA VAL A 167 -48.57 -24.65 16.84
C VAL A 167 -48.94 -26.12 16.56
N PRO A 168 -50.20 -26.45 16.23
CA PRO A 168 -50.57 -27.82 15.89
C PRO A 168 -50.01 -28.24 14.52
N ALA A 169 -49.44 -29.45 14.48
CA ALA A 169 -48.88 -30.08 13.28
C ALA A 169 -49.97 -30.35 12.23
N ARG A 170 -49.76 -29.88 10.99
CA ARG A 170 -50.71 -30.06 9.88
C ARG A 170 -50.33 -31.27 9.01
N GLY A 171 -50.42 -32.46 9.60
CA GLY A 171 -50.54 -33.72 8.86
C GLY A 171 -52.02 -34.05 8.61
N ALA A 172 -52.73 -33.25 7.80
CA ALA A 172 -54.08 -33.61 7.32
C ALA A 172 -54.55 -32.71 6.17
N ARG A 173 -54.32 -33.13 4.92
CA ARG A 173 -55.41 -33.38 3.94
C ARG A 173 -54.87 -33.88 2.61
N LYS A 174 -55.04 -35.19 2.46
CA LYS A 174 -55.08 -35.97 1.24
C LYS A 174 -56.30 -35.53 0.40
N GLY A 175 -56.12 -35.35 -0.91
CA GLY A 175 -57.15 -35.47 -1.94
C GLY A 175 -57.88 -34.18 -2.35
N ARG A 176 -57.63 -33.71 -3.58
CA ARG A 176 -58.53 -33.93 -4.75
C ARG A 176 -57.86 -33.37 -6.02
N ARG A 177 -57.50 -34.26 -6.95
CA ARG A 177 -57.29 -33.93 -8.36
C ARG A 177 -58.67 -33.86 -9.03
N SER A 178 -58.84 -32.90 -9.94
CA SER A 178 -59.74 -32.96 -11.09
C SER A 178 -58.93 -32.49 -12.27
#